data_AF-A0A353INJ8-F1
#
_entry.id   AF-A0A353INJ8-F1
#
_cell.length_a   1.000
_cell.length_b   1.000
_cell.length_c   1.000
_cell.angle_alpha   90.00
_cell.angle_beta   90.00
_cell.angle_gamma   90.00
#
_symmetry.space_group_name_H-M   'P 1'
#
loop_
_entity.id
_entity.type
_entity.pdbx_description
1 polymer ?
#
loop_
_entity_poly.entity_id
_entity_poly.type
_entity_poly.pdbx_seq_one_letter_code
_entity_poly.pdbx_strand_id
1 'polypeptide(L)' 'MLTLDTEGPSFTGDGSLVPYLDIIEIESDDYWALKSRAPDKERTWVEFMTAHYRHKT' A
#
# COMPACT_ATOMS: atom_id res chain seq x y z
N MET A 1 6.16 -11.50 -4.29
CA MET A 1 5.16 -10.55 -3.76
C MET A 1 5.06 -10.77 -2.26
N LEU A 2 5.27 -9.71 -1.49
CA LEU A 2 5.06 -9.70 -0.04
C LEU A 2 3.90 -8.76 0.25
N THR A 3 2.93 -9.19 1.04
CA THR A 3 1.72 -8.41 1.32
C THR A 3 1.54 -8.28 2.83
N LEU A 4 1.34 -7.05 3.28
CA LEU A 4 0.83 -6.74 4.62
C LEU A 4 -0.66 -6.44 4.50
N ASP A 5 -1.46 -7.18 5.26
CA ASP A 5 -2.90 -6.98 5.44
C ASP A 5 -3.13 -6.52 6.89
N THR A 6 -3.65 -5.30 7.03
CA THR A 6 -3.80 -4.64 8.33
C THR A 6 -4.94 -3.63 8.29
N GLU A 7 -5.32 -3.13 9.47
CA GLU A 7 -6.18 -1.96 9.60
C GLU A 7 -5.34 -0.71 9.94
N GLY A 8 -5.81 0.45 9.51
CA GLY A 8 -5.18 1.75 9.78
C GLY A 8 -6.20 2.88 9.77
N PRO A 9 -5.83 4.10 10.19
CA PRO A 9 -6.75 5.23 10.25
C PRO A 9 -7.35 5.55 8.88
N SER A 10 -8.65 5.84 8.84
CA SER A 10 -9.33 6.36 7.66
C SER A 10 -8.81 7.75 7.29
N PHE A 11 -8.73 8.03 5.98
CA PHE A 11 -8.45 9.37 5.46
C PHE A 11 -9.57 10.39 5.71
N THR A 12 -10.73 9.98 6.22
CA THR A 12 -11.84 10.89 6.59
C THR A 12 -11.54 11.71 7.85
N GLY A 13 -10.54 11.33 8.65
CA GLY A 13 -10.17 12.03 9.88
C GLY A 13 -11.17 11.86 11.03
N ASP A 14 -12.14 10.94 10.92
CA ASP A 14 -13.15 10.64 11.94
C ASP A 14 -12.68 9.64 13.01
N GLY A 15 -11.42 9.18 12.92
CA GLY A 15 -10.83 8.20 13.83
C GLY A 15 -11.27 6.75 13.57
N SER A 16 -12.05 6.49 12.52
CA SER A 16 -12.35 5.12 12.09
C SER A 16 -11.11 4.41 11.56
N LEU A 17 -11.12 3.08 11.65
CA LEU A 17 -10.14 2.23 11.02
C LEU A 17 -10.72 1.63 9.73
N VAL A 18 -9.88 1.51 8.71
CA VAL A 18 -10.21 0.85 7.44
C VAL A 18 -9.11 -0.16 7.09
N PRO A 19 -9.43 -1.16 6.25
CA PRO A 19 -8.43 -2.07 5.71
C PRO A 19 -7.37 -1.33 4.86
N TYR A 20 -6.12 -1.76 4.99
CA TYR A 20 -4.99 -1.34 4.16
C TYR A 20 -4.30 -2.58 3.60
N LEU A 21 -3.83 -2.46 2.37
CA LEU A 21 -2.94 -3.45 1.76
C LEU A 21 -1.69 -2.74 1.25
N ASP A 22 -0.56 -3.11 1.84
CA ASP A 22 0.77 -2.73 1.38
C ASP A 22 1.41 -3.94 0.68
N ILE A 23 1.83 -3.75 -0.57
CA ILE A 23 2.31 -4.82 -1.44
C ILE A 23 3.71 -4.46 -1.94
N ILE A 24 4.70 -5.28 -1.59
CA ILE A 24 6.04 -5.21 -2.18
C ILE A 24 6.10 -6.17 -3.37
N GLU A 25 6.34 -5.59 -4.55
CA GLU A 25 6.62 -6.27 -5.81
C GLU A 25 8.13 -6.23 -6.07
N ILE A 26 8.79 -7.38 -5.97
CA ILE A 26 10.21 -7.53 -6.27
C ILE A 26 10.33 -7.75 -7.78
N GLU A 27 10.90 -6.77 -8.49
CA GLU A 27 11.04 -6.81 -9.95
C GLU A 27 12.44 -7.29 -10.37
N SER A 28 13.49 -6.93 -9.62
CA SER A 28 14.86 -7.41 -9.77
C SER A 28 15.62 -7.39 -8.43
N ASP A 29 16.86 -7.85 -8.43
CA ASP A 29 17.73 -7.87 -7.25
C ASP A 29 18.01 -6.46 -6.69
N ASP A 30 18.01 -5.42 -7.54
CA ASP A 30 18.28 -4.04 -7.16
C ASP A 30 17.04 -3.14 -7.11
N TYR A 31 15.86 -3.66 -7.46
CA TYR A 31 14.66 -2.84 -7.60
C TYR A 31 13.39 -3.56 -7.15
N TRP A 32 12.65 -2.90 -6.25
CA TRP A 32 11.29 -3.28 -5.87
C TRP A 32 10.37 -2.06 -5.82
N ALA A 33 9.08 -2.30 -6.00
CA ALA A 33 8.02 -1.30 -5.82
C ALA A 33 7.18 -1.65 -4.58
N LEU A 34 6.87 -0.65 -3.76
CA LEU A 34 5.83 -0.70 -2.73
C LEU A 34 4.59 -0.01 -3.27
N LYS A 35 3.46 -0.71 -3.26
CA LYS A 35 2.13 -0.18 -3.60
C LYS A 35 1.22 -0.26 -2.40
N SER A 36 0.55 0.84 -2.07
CA SER A 36 -0.40 0.91 -0.95
C SER A 36 -1.79 1.25 -1.45
N ARG A 37 -2.78 0.50 -0.97
CA ARG A 37 -4.20 0.69 -1.31
C ARG A 37 -5.10 0.57 -0.10
N ALA A 38 -6.22 1.30 -0.15
CA ALA A 38 -7.29 1.29 0.85
C ALA A 38 -8.65 1.32 0.12
N PRO A 39 -9.73 0.82 0.72
CA PRO A 39 -11.05 0.92 0.11
C PRO A 39 -11.56 2.37 0.16
N ASP A 40 -12.21 2.79 -0.91
CA ASP A 40 -12.99 4.03 -0.93
C ASP A 40 -14.35 3.85 -0.26
N LYS A 41 -15.18 4.90 -0.29
CA LYS A 41 -16.56 4.89 0.26
C LYS A 41 -17.46 3.82 -0.38
N GLU A 42 -17.14 3.35 -1.58
CA GLU A 42 -17.89 2.33 -2.34
C GLU A 42 -17.32 0.92 -2.12
N ARG A 43 -16.33 0.80 -1.22
CA ARG A 43 -15.59 -0.44 -0.92
C ARG A 43 -14.77 -0.94 -2.11
N THR A 44 -14.40 -0.05 -3.03
CA THR A 44 -13.47 -0.36 -4.11
C THR A 44 -12.05 -0.07 -3.64
N TRP A 45 -11.13 -1.00 -3.85
CA TRP A 45 -9.71 -0.78 -3.54
C TRP A 45 -9.13 0.28 -4.47
N VAL A 46 -8.61 1.36 -3.89
CA VAL A 46 -7.94 2.45 -4.60
C VAL A 46 -6.48 2.49 -4.15
N GLU A 47 -5.56 2.40 -5.11
CA GLU A 47 -4.14 2.66 -4.86
C GLU A 47 -3.94 4.15 -4.63
N PHE A 48 -3.32 4.50 -3.51
CA PHE A 48 -3.08 5.90 -3.13
C PHE A 48 -1.59 6.24 -3.04
N MET A 49 -0.70 5.24 -3.06
CA MET A 49 0.74 5.46 -3.02
C MET A 49 1.48 4.37 -3.79
N THR A 50 2.50 4.79 -4.54
CA THR A 50 3.54 3.94 -5.07
C THR A 50 4.91 4.52 -4.72
N ALA A 51 5.78 3.71 -4.13
CA ALA A 51 7.16 4.06 -3.82
C ALA A 51 8.12 3.09 -4.50
N HIS A 52 9.19 3.62 -5.07
CA HIS A 52 10.20 2.86 -5.78
C HIS A 52 11.46 2.82 -4.91
N TYR A 53 11.97 1.63 -4.64
CA TYR A 53 13.25 1.48 -4.00
C TYR A 53 14.24 0.92 -5.01
N ARG A 54 15.40 1.56 -5.08
CA ARG A 54 16.51 1.08 -5.88
C ARG A 54 17.76 1.04 -5.04
N HIS A 55 18.34 -0.15 -4.92
CA HIS A 55 19.64 -0.30 -4.29
C HIS A 55 20.72 0.26 -5.24
N LYS A 56 21.53 1.22 -4.77
CA LYS A 56 22.68 1.70 -5.53
C LYS A 56 23.87 0.83 -5.20
N THR A 57 24.39 0.14 -6.20
CA THR A 57 25.65 -0.62 -6.14
C THR A 57 26.86 0.31 -6.16
#